data_AF-A0AAI9HP03-F1
#
_entry.id   AF-A0AAI9HP03-F1
#
_cell.length_a   1.000
_cell.length_b   1.000
_cell.length_c   1.000
_cell.angle_alpha   90.00
_cell.angle_beta   90.00
_cell.angle_gamma   90.00
#
_symmetry.space_group_name_H-M   'P 1'
#
loop_
_entity.id
_entity.type
_entity.pdbx_description
1 polymer ?
#
loop_
_entity_poly.entity_id
_entity_poly.type
_entity_poly.pdbx_seq_one_letter_code
_entity_poly.pdbx_strand_id
1 'polypeptide(L)'
;MLLYDALWYPEQAAGAVISLSDPLRHCNGQTFTLTFFFRDMPPQPARFARQDSIVLFRTVLTNCFAHQSEPLRVSPDCNPHPVCADTQSDVLLHSAEMVTDITTLPAQPVPQLYHQMITQHSVCCWQPVCGTGGAVTHLNCLLSGEAAEPEHVRLWVVHGRGIQGERAVAAAGETVTPQQADPLMYHTVAAQRAMRLPLPVQPDPCALFLRLRQARLSDLTDSPEALKALLSLYDRQNSPVISGLIAAVEAITSSPGVTVRFYHHLPLTIPGRHITVTLAQHTPVAGTAFFAALLEAVFTVLSDDHEFIQFTLRCRNDSGALYHGPLRIADEPF
;
A
#
# COMPACT_ATOMS: atom_id res chain seq x y z
N MET A 1 5.61 -3.91 -1.14
CA MET A 1 4.52 -3.15 -0.49
C MET A 1 3.59 -2.42 -1.49
N LEU A 2 3.95 -2.30 -2.77
CA LEU A 2 3.30 -1.37 -3.71
C LEU A 2 1.90 -1.78 -4.22
N LEU A 3 1.60 -3.07 -4.40
CA LEU A 3 0.39 -3.46 -5.11
C LEU A 3 -0.91 -3.25 -4.29
N TYR A 4 -0.83 -3.59 -3.02
CA TYR A 4 -1.96 -3.50 -2.10
C TYR A 4 -2.34 -2.05 -1.84
N ASP A 5 -1.35 -1.20 -1.55
CA ASP A 5 -1.56 0.22 -1.30
C ASP A 5 -2.05 0.94 -2.56
N ALA A 6 -1.55 0.58 -3.74
CA ALA A 6 -2.01 1.15 -5.01
C ALA A 6 -3.50 0.83 -5.27
N LEU A 7 -3.94 -0.41 -5.03
CA LEU A 7 -5.33 -0.82 -5.21
C LEU A 7 -6.26 -0.24 -4.13
N TRP A 8 -5.75 -0.03 -2.93
CA TRP A 8 -6.50 0.51 -1.81
C TRP A 8 -6.67 2.04 -1.92
N TYR A 9 -5.60 2.74 -2.30
CA TYR A 9 -5.52 4.18 -2.51
C TYR A 9 -5.10 4.54 -3.95
N PRO A 10 -5.94 4.26 -4.96
CA PRO A 10 -5.61 4.62 -6.35
C PRO A 10 -5.41 6.13 -6.52
N GLU A 11 -5.97 6.95 -5.62
CA GLU A 11 -5.78 8.40 -5.58
C GLU A 11 -4.34 8.81 -5.24
N GLN A 12 -3.63 8.04 -4.42
CA GLN A 12 -2.20 8.28 -4.15
C GLN A 12 -1.35 7.96 -5.39
N ALA A 13 -1.74 6.92 -6.14
CA ALA A 13 -1.07 6.53 -7.37
C ALA A 13 -1.45 7.41 -8.60
N ALA A 14 -2.59 8.12 -8.54
CA ALA A 14 -3.08 8.97 -9.61
C ALA A 14 -2.63 10.44 -9.49
N GLY A 15 -1.87 10.79 -8.45
CA GLY A 15 -1.32 12.12 -8.28
C GLY A 15 -0.19 12.40 -9.28
N ALA A 16 -0.14 13.62 -9.80
CA ALA A 16 1.00 14.11 -10.59
C ALA A 16 1.71 15.21 -9.81
N VAL A 17 3.04 15.09 -9.69
CA VAL A 17 3.88 16.14 -9.12
C VAL A 17 4.45 16.95 -10.27
N ILE A 18 4.12 18.25 -10.32
CA ILE A 18 4.68 19.18 -11.29
C ILE A 18 5.67 20.07 -10.54
N SER A 19 6.96 19.91 -10.85
CA SER A 19 7.98 20.81 -10.31
C SER A 19 7.96 22.12 -11.09
N LEU A 20 7.51 23.18 -10.42
CA LEU A 20 7.43 24.53 -10.99
C LEU A 20 8.50 25.47 -10.42
N SER A 21 9.40 24.95 -9.59
CA SER A 21 10.39 25.76 -8.86
C SER A 21 11.24 26.62 -9.78
N ASP A 22 11.74 26.07 -10.89
CA ASP A 22 12.61 26.80 -11.82
C ASP A 22 11.85 27.77 -12.74
N PRO A 23 10.73 27.40 -13.38
CA PRO A 23 9.98 28.34 -14.21
C PRO A 23 9.34 29.49 -13.40
N LEU A 24 8.94 29.25 -12.15
CA LEU A 24 8.34 30.30 -11.31
C LEU A 24 9.35 31.26 -10.68
N ARG A 25 10.67 30.98 -10.70
CA ARG A 25 11.72 31.89 -10.17
C ARG A 25 11.68 33.28 -10.78
N HIS A 26 11.16 33.41 -12.00
CA HIS A 26 11.12 34.66 -12.76
C HIS A 26 9.72 35.28 -12.82
N CYS A 27 8.74 34.68 -12.13
CA CYS A 27 7.37 35.17 -12.10
C CYS A 27 7.18 36.14 -10.92
N ASN A 28 6.86 37.40 -11.22
CA ASN A 28 6.57 38.43 -10.20
C ASN A 28 5.06 38.58 -9.89
N GLY A 29 4.22 37.65 -10.36
CA GLY A 29 2.77 37.70 -10.22
C GLY A 29 2.23 36.80 -9.10
N GLN A 30 1.03 37.12 -8.60
CA GLN A 30 0.31 36.29 -7.62
C GLN A 30 -0.48 35.14 -8.27
N THR A 31 -0.61 35.15 -9.60
CA THR A 31 -1.37 34.18 -10.38
C THR A 31 -0.57 33.76 -11.61
N PHE A 32 -0.58 32.48 -11.93
CA PHE A 32 -0.04 31.94 -13.18
C PHE A 32 -1.02 30.92 -13.76
N THR A 33 -0.88 30.64 -15.05
CA THR A 33 -1.71 29.67 -15.77
C THR A 33 -0.83 28.58 -16.35
N LEU A 34 -1.20 27.31 -16.10
CA LEU A 34 -0.59 26.16 -16.75
C LEU A 34 -1.50 25.71 -17.90
N THR A 35 -0.93 25.62 -19.11
CA THR A 35 -1.63 25.13 -20.29
C THR A 35 -1.03 23.79 -20.71
N PHE A 36 -1.84 22.75 -20.71
CA PHE A 36 -1.43 21.40 -21.13
C PHE A 36 -1.81 21.19 -22.60
N PHE A 37 -0.79 20.91 -23.43
CA PHE A 37 -0.99 20.57 -24.84
C PHE A 37 -0.88 19.05 -25.00
N PHE A 38 -1.99 18.41 -25.37
CA PHE A 38 -2.02 16.98 -25.62
C PHE A 38 -1.89 16.72 -27.12
N ARG A 39 -1.09 15.71 -27.48
CA ARG A 39 -0.94 15.29 -28.88
C ARG A 39 -2.26 14.77 -29.45
N ASP A 40 -3.00 14.04 -28.62
CA ASP A 40 -4.31 13.48 -28.93
C ASP A 40 -5.35 13.99 -27.94
N MET A 41 -6.51 14.42 -28.43
CA MET A 41 -7.59 14.91 -27.58
C MET A 41 -8.29 13.71 -26.91
N PRO A 42 -8.54 13.74 -25.58
CA PRO A 42 -9.33 12.70 -24.94
C PRO A 42 -10.75 12.71 -25.53
N PRO A 43 -11.42 11.55 -25.64
CA PRO A 43 -12.68 11.41 -26.37
C PRO A 43 -13.85 12.27 -25.84
N GLN A 44 -13.72 12.88 -24.66
CA GLN A 44 -14.75 13.75 -24.05
C GLN A 44 -14.13 14.88 -23.20
N PRO A 45 -13.60 15.96 -23.82
CA PRO A 45 -12.93 17.06 -23.09
C PRO A 45 -13.85 17.78 -22.09
N ALA A 46 -15.17 17.81 -22.37
CA ALA A 46 -16.17 18.44 -21.51
C ALA A 46 -16.25 17.85 -20.10
N ARG A 47 -15.82 16.60 -19.88
CA ARG A 47 -15.81 15.97 -18.55
C ARG A 47 -14.74 16.56 -17.63
N PHE A 48 -13.69 17.17 -18.18
CA PHE A 48 -12.58 17.77 -17.44
C PHE A 48 -12.76 19.28 -17.21
N ALA A 49 -13.82 19.87 -17.76
CA ALA A 49 -14.10 21.30 -17.67
C ALA A 49 -14.75 21.74 -16.35
N ARG A 50 -14.91 20.83 -15.38
CA ARG A 50 -15.48 21.18 -14.07
C ARG A 50 -14.42 21.84 -13.18
N GLN A 51 -14.80 22.85 -12.41
CA GLN A 51 -13.87 23.57 -11.52
C GLN A 51 -13.32 22.71 -10.38
N ASP A 52 -13.95 21.57 -10.09
CA ASP A 52 -13.54 20.59 -9.07
C ASP A 52 -12.70 19.42 -9.64
N SER A 53 -12.33 19.46 -10.92
CA SER A 53 -11.60 18.36 -11.59
C SER A 53 -10.14 18.24 -11.12
N ILE A 54 -9.51 19.34 -10.72
CA ILE A 54 -8.13 19.40 -10.26
C ILE A 54 -8.13 20.04 -8.88
N VAL A 55 -7.58 19.35 -7.88
CA VAL A 55 -7.48 19.87 -6.53
C VAL A 55 -6.07 19.70 -6.01
N LEU A 56 -5.52 20.78 -5.48
CA LEU A 56 -4.16 20.85 -4.94
C LEU A 56 -4.14 20.50 -3.45
N PHE A 57 -2.94 20.14 -2.94
CA PHE A 57 -2.68 19.93 -1.51
C PHE A 57 -3.62 18.94 -0.83
N ARG A 58 -3.88 17.81 -1.50
CA ARG A 58 -4.63 16.70 -0.92
C ARG A 58 -3.69 15.63 -0.37
N THR A 59 -4.13 15.01 0.71
CA THR A 59 -3.50 13.81 1.26
C THR A 59 -4.59 12.83 1.67
N VAL A 60 -4.29 11.54 1.61
CA VAL A 60 -5.16 10.49 2.14
C VAL A 60 -4.76 10.25 3.59
N LEU A 61 -5.73 10.39 4.49
CA LEU A 61 -5.56 10.10 5.91
C LEU A 61 -6.18 8.75 6.24
N THR A 62 -5.51 7.99 7.09
CA THR A 62 -6.01 6.71 7.62
C THR A 62 -6.41 6.91 9.08
N ASN A 63 -7.55 6.34 9.49
CA ASN A 63 -7.96 6.33 10.90
C ASN A 63 -7.04 5.42 11.72
N CYS A 64 -5.91 5.96 12.17
CA CYS A 64 -4.88 5.26 12.92
C CYS A 64 -4.16 6.27 13.82
N PHE A 65 -4.12 6.02 15.13
CA PHE A 65 -3.57 6.97 16.12
C PHE A 65 -2.68 6.27 17.12
N ALA A 66 -1.80 7.02 17.79
CA ALA A 66 -0.94 6.47 18.83
C ALA A 66 -1.79 6.03 20.03
N HIS A 67 -1.52 4.83 20.55
CA HIS A 67 -2.22 4.26 21.70
C HIS A 67 -1.22 3.65 22.68
N GLN A 68 -1.56 3.74 23.97
CA GLN A 68 -0.82 3.13 25.06
C GLN A 68 -1.81 2.35 25.92
N SER A 69 -1.50 1.08 26.19
CA SER A 69 -2.31 0.23 27.06
C SER A 69 -2.18 0.60 28.53
N GLU A 70 -3.14 0.16 29.34
CA GLU A 70 -2.91 0.04 30.78
C GLU A 70 -1.79 -0.99 31.07
N PRO A 71 -1.11 -0.90 32.23
CA PRO A 71 -0.14 -1.90 32.66
C PRO A 71 -0.75 -3.30 32.76
N LEU A 72 -0.18 -4.26 32.03
CA LEU A 72 -0.56 -5.66 32.03
C LEU A 72 0.33 -6.46 32.97
N ARG A 73 -0.27 -7.28 33.82
CA ARG A 73 0.46 -8.34 34.53
C ARG A 73 0.69 -9.50 33.58
N VAL A 74 1.95 -9.85 33.35
CA VAL A 74 2.32 -10.94 32.45
C VAL A 74 3.19 -11.97 33.16
N SER A 75 3.05 -13.22 32.75
CA SER A 75 3.92 -14.32 33.12
C SER A 75 3.96 -15.33 31.97
N PRO A 76 5.12 -15.93 31.65
CA PRO A 76 5.20 -17.03 30.68
C PRO A 76 4.22 -18.18 30.97
N ASP A 77 3.92 -18.42 32.25
CA ASP A 77 3.06 -19.53 32.70
C ASP A 77 1.56 -19.27 32.52
N CYS A 78 1.18 -18.02 32.25
CA CYS A 78 -0.22 -17.59 32.17
C CYS A 78 -0.60 -17.00 30.81
N ASN A 79 0.07 -17.43 29.74
CA ASN A 79 -0.35 -17.07 28.38
C ASN A 79 -1.75 -17.61 28.07
N PRO A 80 -2.58 -16.90 27.28
CA PRO A 80 -2.32 -15.58 26.66
C PRO A 80 -2.65 -14.38 27.57
N HIS A 81 -1.98 -13.24 27.36
CA HIS A 81 -2.24 -11.98 28.09
C HIS A 81 -3.10 -11.03 27.25
N PRO A 82 -4.41 -10.89 27.52
CA PRO A 82 -5.31 -10.06 26.72
C PRO A 82 -4.94 -8.58 26.82
N VAL A 83 -4.88 -7.89 25.67
CA VAL A 83 -4.63 -6.45 25.60
C VAL A 83 -5.93 -5.71 25.39
N CYS A 84 -6.35 -4.93 26.39
CA CYS A 84 -7.49 -4.04 26.27
C CYS A 84 -6.99 -2.64 25.90
N ALA A 85 -7.43 -2.14 24.75
CA ALA A 85 -7.21 -0.76 24.36
C ALA A 85 -8.31 0.11 24.95
N ASP A 86 -8.11 0.63 26.16
CA ASP A 86 -8.99 1.54 26.91
C ASP A 86 -10.48 1.15 27.01
N THR A 87 -10.93 0.84 28.24
CA THR A 87 -12.28 0.35 28.53
C THR A 87 -13.44 1.29 28.16
N GLN A 88 -13.17 2.59 27.90
CA GLN A 88 -14.22 3.58 27.64
C GLN A 88 -14.43 3.91 26.16
N SER A 89 -13.59 3.37 25.27
CA SER A 89 -13.61 3.74 23.85
C SER A 89 -13.62 2.48 22.98
N ASP A 90 -14.41 2.49 21.89
CA ASP A 90 -14.38 1.46 20.84
C ASP A 90 -13.06 1.54 20.06
N VAL A 91 -11.97 1.24 20.75
CA VAL A 91 -10.60 1.27 20.23
C VAL A 91 -10.10 -0.15 20.16
N LEU A 92 -9.59 -0.50 18.98
CA LEU A 92 -8.93 -1.77 18.73
C LEU A 92 -7.44 -1.49 18.55
N LEU A 93 -6.59 -2.30 19.17
CA LEU A 93 -5.15 -2.22 18.95
C LEU A 93 -4.84 -2.81 17.57
N HIS A 94 -4.52 -1.97 16.60
CA HIS A 94 -4.16 -2.39 15.25
C HIS A 94 -2.77 -3.02 15.18
N SER A 95 -1.79 -2.42 15.86
CA SER A 95 -0.44 -2.95 15.96
C SER A 95 0.13 -2.69 17.35
N ALA A 96 0.88 -3.68 17.87
CA ALA A 96 1.78 -3.48 19.00
C ALA A 96 3.16 -3.17 18.41
N GLU A 97 3.70 -1.99 18.70
CA GLU A 97 4.97 -1.50 18.16
C GLU A 97 6.12 -1.70 19.17
N MET A 98 5.85 -1.49 20.45
CA MET A 98 6.84 -1.57 21.52
C MET A 98 6.19 -2.07 22.80
N VAL A 99 6.93 -2.88 23.56
CA VAL A 99 6.55 -3.30 24.91
C VAL A 99 7.65 -2.88 25.87
N THR A 100 7.24 -2.25 26.98
CA THR A 100 8.15 -1.80 28.02
C THR A 100 7.83 -2.53 29.32
N ASP A 101 8.83 -3.16 29.93
CA ASP A 101 8.77 -3.72 31.28
C ASP A 101 8.96 -2.60 32.30
N ILE A 102 7.93 -2.37 33.11
CA ILE A 102 7.88 -1.37 34.18
C ILE A 102 7.87 -2.01 35.57
N THR A 103 8.16 -3.31 35.69
CA THR A 103 8.18 -4.05 36.97
C THR A 103 9.17 -3.43 37.94
N THR A 104 10.33 -3.04 37.44
CA THR A 104 11.39 -2.36 38.20
C THR A 104 11.83 -1.11 37.44
N LEU A 105 12.34 -0.11 38.18
CA LEU A 105 12.90 1.09 37.59
C LEU A 105 14.43 0.97 37.50
N PRO A 106 15.06 1.41 36.40
CA PRO A 106 14.45 2.03 35.22
C PRO A 106 13.70 1.04 34.34
N ALA A 107 12.63 1.50 33.70
CA ALA A 107 11.84 0.70 32.77
C ALA A 107 12.70 0.25 31.57
N GLN A 108 12.47 -0.97 31.10
CA GLN A 108 13.31 -1.60 30.06
C GLN A 108 12.47 -2.06 28.85
N PRO A 109 12.95 -1.87 27.61
CA PRO A 109 12.27 -2.40 26.44
C PRO A 109 12.34 -3.94 26.45
N VAL A 110 11.21 -4.58 26.15
CA VAL A 110 11.13 -6.03 25.98
C VAL A 110 11.26 -6.36 24.49
N PRO A 111 12.17 -7.26 24.09
CA PRO A 111 12.36 -7.59 22.69
C PRO A 111 11.16 -8.37 22.14
N GLN A 112 10.79 -8.07 20.89
CA GLN A 112 9.78 -8.82 20.16
C GLN A 112 10.40 -10.07 19.53
N LEU A 113 9.72 -11.21 19.62
CA LEU A 113 10.19 -12.51 19.11
C LEU A 113 10.73 -12.45 17.66
N TYR A 114 10.01 -11.78 16.77
CA TYR A 114 10.35 -11.72 15.33
C TYR A 114 11.40 -10.67 14.96
N HIS A 115 11.70 -9.74 15.87
CA HIS A 115 12.68 -8.67 15.65
C HIS A 115 13.88 -8.78 16.59
N GLN A 116 14.10 -9.95 17.20
CA GLN A 116 15.26 -10.17 18.06
C GLN A 116 16.55 -9.95 17.27
N MET A 117 17.21 -8.83 17.52
CA MET A 117 18.64 -8.74 17.25
C MET A 117 19.33 -9.66 18.25
N ILE A 118 20.24 -10.51 17.77
CA ILE A 118 20.97 -11.56 18.51
C ILE A 118 21.71 -11.02 19.76
N THR A 119 21.74 -9.70 19.96
CA THR A 119 22.57 -8.97 20.91
C THR A 119 21.90 -8.58 22.23
N GLN A 120 20.57 -8.71 22.38
CA GLN A 120 19.88 -8.30 23.61
C GLN A 120 19.53 -9.49 24.50
N HIS A 121 20.23 -9.62 25.64
CA HIS A 121 19.88 -10.54 26.71
C HIS A 121 18.65 -10.00 27.47
N SER A 122 17.46 -10.43 27.08
CA SER A 122 16.24 -10.29 27.87
C SER A 122 15.81 -11.65 28.40
N VAL A 123 15.27 -11.69 29.62
CA VAL A 123 14.71 -12.91 30.22
C VAL A 123 13.41 -13.32 29.51
N CYS A 124 12.67 -12.34 28.96
CA CYS A 124 11.42 -12.58 28.25
C CYS A 124 11.39 -11.86 26.90
N CYS A 125 10.67 -12.44 25.95
CA CYS A 125 10.28 -11.77 24.72
C CYS A 125 8.76 -11.81 24.55
N TRP A 126 8.24 -10.93 23.71
CA TRP A 126 6.80 -10.85 23.45
C TRP A 126 6.47 -11.19 22.00
N GLN A 127 5.30 -11.79 21.81
CA GLN A 127 4.73 -12.08 20.51
C GLN A 127 3.31 -11.53 20.46
N PRO A 128 2.99 -10.60 19.53
CA PRO A 128 1.61 -10.16 19.34
C PRO A 128 0.82 -11.25 18.63
N VAL A 129 -0.41 -11.46 19.07
CA VAL A 129 -1.35 -12.37 18.41
C VAL A 129 -2.57 -11.59 17.95
N CYS A 130 -2.80 -11.63 16.65
CA CYS A 130 -3.93 -10.98 16.01
C CYS A 130 -5.16 -11.89 16.02
N GLY A 131 -6.33 -11.30 16.30
CA GLY A 131 -7.61 -11.96 16.14
C GLY A 131 -8.03 -12.05 14.67
N THR A 132 -9.22 -12.61 14.44
CA THR A 132 -9.81 -12.77 13.09
C THR A 132 -10.01 -11.44 12.36
N GLY A 133 -10.24 -10.35 13.09
CA GLY A 133 -10.34 -8.99 12.54
C GLY A 133 -8.99 -8.31 12.22
N GLY A 134 -7.86 -8.99 12.45
CA GLY A 134 -6.51 -8.45 12.22
C GLY A 134 -5.97 -7.55 13.34
N ALA A 135 -6.82 -7.11 14.28
CA ALA A 135 -6.39 -6.39 15.48
C ALA A 135 -5.63 -7.32 16.45
N VAL A 136 -4.64 -6.76 17.15
CA VAL A 136 -3.92 -7.44 18.24
C VAL A 136 -4.89 -7.65 19.40
N THR A 137 -5.11 -8.92 19.76
CA THR A 137 -6.05 -9.31 20.83
C THR A 137 -5.33 -9.61 22.14
N HIS A 138 -4.13 -10.19 22.05
CA HIS A 138 -3.34 -10.57 23.20
C HIS A 138 -1.85 -10.60 22.84
N LEU A 139 -1.03 -10.61 23.90
CA LEU A 139 0.39 -10.88 23.82
C LEU A 139 0.70 -12.23 24.45
N ASN A 140 1.62 -12.97 23.85
CA ASN A 140 2.29 -14.07 24.52
C ASN A 140 3.61 -13.57 25.10
N CYS A 141 3.86 -13.90 26.36
CA CYS A 141 5.14 -13.73 27.03
C CYS A 141 5.90 -15.05 26.93
N LEU A 142 7.09 -15.02 26.34
CA LEU A 142 7.92 -16.20 26.12
C LEU A 142 9.24 -16.04 26.86
N LEU A 143 9.80 -17.14 27.36
CA LEU A 143 11.13 -17.14 27.95
C LEU A 143 12.20 -17.05 26.87
N SER A 144 13.22 -16.25 27.12
CA SER A 144 14.35 -16.03 26.23
C SER A 144 15.64 -16.47 26.93
N GLY A 145 15.87 -17.79 27.00
CA GLY A 145 17.11 -18.39 27.54
C GLY A 145 16.91 -19.60 28.48
N GLU A 146 18.01 -20.21 28.90
CA GLU A 146 18.04 -21.39 29.82
C GLU A 146 17.92 -21.02 31.31
N ALA A 147 18.08 -19.75 31.68
CA ALA A 147 17.97 -19.29 33.05
C ALA A 147 16.52 -18.97 33.42
N ALA A 148 15.70 -20.02 33.55
CA ALA A 148 14.37 -19.93 34.13
C ALA A 148 14.49 -19.84 35.66
N GLU A 149 14.61 -18.64 36.20
CA GLU A 149 14.31 -18.43 37.63
C GLU A 149 12.78 -18.52 37.84
N PRO A 150 12.33 -19.08 38.98
CA PRO A 150 10.91 -19.36 39.20
C PRO A 150 10.10 -18.06 39.37
N GLU A 151 8.90 -18.06 38.81
CA GLU A 151 7.78 -17.12 39.02
C GLU A 151 8.16 -15.66 39.26
N HIS A 152 8.27 -14.87 38.19
CA HIS A 152 8.19 -13.41 38.31
C HIS A 152 7.13 -12.87 37.36
N VAL A 153 5.94 -12.62 37.93
CA VAL A 153 4.91 -11.78 37.31
C VAL A 153 5.55 -10.42 37.02
N ARG A 154 5.53 -10.01 35.75
CA ARG A 154 6.03 -8.72 35.27
C ARG A 154 4.88 -7.77 34.97
N LEU A 155 5.15 -6.47 34.99
CA LEU A 155 4.24 -5.42 34.57
C LEU A 155 4.73 -4.83 33.26
N TRP A 156 3.95 -5.03 32.19
CA TRP A 156 4.28 -4.53 30.85
C TRP A 156 3.32 -3.43 30.42
N VAL A 157 3.84 -2.44 29.70
CA VAL A 157 3.03 -1.42 29.00
C VAL A 157 3.24 -1.61 27.51
N VAL A 158 2.15 -1.63 26.75
CA VAL A 158 2.17 -1.79 25.30
C VAL A 158 1.95 -0.44 24.64
N HIS A 159 2.86 -0.05 23.77
CA HIS A 159 2.74 1.10 22.88
C HIS A 159 2.46 0.60 21.47
N GLY A 160 1.53 1.25 20.79
CA GLY A 160 1.14 0.83 19.46
C GLY A 160 0.18 1.78 18.77
N ARG A 161 -0.53 1.25 17.78
CA ARG A 161 -1.52 2.01 17.01
C ARG A 161 -2.93 1.54 17.32
N GLY A 162 -3.78 2.49 17.68
CA GLY A 162 -5.22 2.29 17.83
C GLY A 162 -5.98 2.62 16.55
N ILE A 163 -7.07 1.90 16.32
CA ILE A 163 -8.07 2.18 15.29
C ILE A 163 -9.46 2.12 15.93
N GLN A 164 -10.48 2.66 15.27
CA GLN A 164 -11.87 2.53 15.71
C GLN A 164 -12.58 1.54 14.79
N GLY A 165 -13.13 0.46 15.33
CA GLY A 165 -13.74 -0.62 14.56
C GLY A 165 -15.14 -0.25 14.09
N GLU A 166 -16.14 -0.54 14.91
CA GLU A 166 -17.56 -0.35 14.57
C GLU A 166 -17.90 1.12 14.37
N ARG A 167 -17.29 2.03 15.15
CA ARG A 167 -17.49 3.48 14.96
C ARG A 167 -16.99 3.98 13.60
N ALA A 168 -15.90 3.44 13.06
CA ALA A 168 -15.45 3.84 11.72
C ALA A 168 -16.38 3.30 10.62
N VAL A 169 -16.97 2.12 10.82
CA VAL A 169 -18.00 1.57 9.92
C VAL A 169 -19.25 2.44 9.95
N ALA A 170 -19.72 2.83 11.14
CA ALA A 170 -20.90 3.68 11.30
C ALA A 170 -20.72 5.07 10.69
N ALA A 171 -19.51 5.63 10.78
CA ALA A 171 -19.19 6.95 10.23
C ALA A 171 -18.89 6.92 8.72
N ALA A 172 -18.81 5.74 8.09
CA ALA A 172 -18.58 5.66 6.65
C ALA A 172 -19.71 6.38 5.88
N GLY A 173 -19.33 7.20 4.90
CA GLY A 173 -20.29 8.07 4.20
C GLY A 173 -20.44 9.47 4.81
N GLU A 174 -20.03 9.67 6.07
CA GLU A 174 -20.07 11.00 6.70
C GLU A 174 -18.96 11.93 6.21
N THR A 175 -19.28 13.22 6.15
CA THR A 175 -18.29 14.28 5.92
C THR A 175 -17.50 14.48 7.20
N VAL A 176 -16.18 14.37 7.11
CA VAL A 176 -15.31 14.66 8.24
C VAL A 176 -15.38 16.18 8.51
N THR A 177 -15.61 16.54 9.77
CA THR A 177 -15.43 17.92 10.24
C THR A 177 -14.01 18.02 10.81
N PRO A 178 -13.13 18.87 10.25
CA PRO A 178 -11.79 19.02 10.79
C PRO A 178 -11.90 19.57 12.21
N GLN A 179 -11.47 18.78 13.20
CA GLN A 179 -11.06 19.34 14.48
C GLN A 179 -9.74 20.05 14.24
N GLN A 180 -9.70 21.36 14.49
CA GLN A 180 -8.50 22.17 14.31
C GLN A 180 -7.38 21.62 15.21
N ALA A 181 -6.39 21.00 14.58
CA ALA A 181 -5.07 20.80 15.18
C ALA A 181 -4.18 21.92 14.65
N ASP A 182 -4.13 23.05 15.37
CA ASP A 182 -3.25 24.18 15.02
C ASP A 182 -1.80 23.82 15.38
N PRO A 183 -0.93 23.72 14.35
CA PRO A 183 0.32 24.45 14.45
C PRO A 183 0.68 25.27 13.19
N LEU A 184 -0.11 25.20 12.11
CA LEU A 184 0.17 25.91 10.86
C LEU A 184 -1.01 26.81 10.48
N MET A 185 -0.74 28.11 10.36
CA MET A 185 -1.65 29.22 10.01
C MET A 185 -2.29 29.13 8.60
N TYR A 186 -2.46 27.94 8.03
CA TYR A 186 -3.08 27.71 6.73
C TYR A 186 -4.51 27.19 6.92
N HIS A 187 -5.47 28.10 6.76
CA HIS A 187 -6.89 27.89 7.05
C HIS A 187 -7.73 27.43 5.85
N THR A 188 -7.20 26.52 5.02
CA THR A 188 -7.98 25.98 3.90
C THR A 188 -8.57 24.62 4.25
N VAL A 189 -9.86 24.62 4.58
CA VAL A 189 -10.66 23.40 4.69
C VAL A 189 -10.81 22.82 3.28
N ALA A 190 -9.94 21.86 2.95
CA ALA A 190 -10.07 21.11 1.70
C ALA A 190 -11.42 20.40 1.68
N ALA A 191 -12.08 20.35 0.52
CA ALA A 191 -13.26 19.51 0.34
C ALA A 191 -12.89 18.04 0.64
N GLN A 192 -13.40 17.52 1.76
CA GLN A 192 -13.15 16.16 2.21
C GLN A 192 -14.11 15.20 1.51
N ARG A 193 -13.58 14.06 1.07
CA ARG A 193 -14.42 12.95 0.60
C ARG A 193 -15.01 12.25 1.81
N ALA A 194 -16.16 11.63 1.61
CA ALA A 194 -16.79 10.79 2.61
C ALA A 194 -15.82 9.72 3.11
N MET A 195 -15.89 9.41 4.41
CA MET A 195 -15.08 8.33 4.98
C MET A 195 -15.38 7.01 4.26
N ARG A 196 -14.32 6.29 3.91
CA ARG A 196 -14.43 4.97 3.28
C ARG A 196 -14.59 3.90 4.37
N LEU A 197 -15.27 2.81 4.02
CA LEU A 197 -15.37 1.64 4.88
C LEU A 197 -13.97 1.05 5.17
N PRO A 198 -13.76 0.50 6.37
CA PRO A 198 -12.59 -0.32 6.65
C PRO A 198 -12.45 -1.46 5.64
N LEU A 199 -11.20 -1.84 5.36
CA LEU A 199 -10.91 -2.88 4.40
C LEU A 199 -11.39 -4.25 4.93
N PRO A 200 -12.24 -5.00 4.18
CA PRO A 200 -12.60 -6.35 4.59
C PRO A 200 -11.35 -7.22 4.72
N VAL A 201 -11.31 -8.08 5.73
CA VAL A 201 -10.20 -9.02 6.03
C VAL A 201 -9.86 -9.84 4.78
N GLN A 202 -8.57 -10.14 4.57
CA GLN A 202 -8.14 -10.99 3.46
C GLN A 202 -8.76 -12.38 3.64
N PRO A 203 -9.58 -12.87 2.69
CA PRO A 203 -10.28 -14.13 2.87
C PRO A 203 -9.32 -15.33 2.95
N ASP A 204 -8.18 -15.27 2.25
CA ASP A 204 -7.14 -16.29 2.31
C ASP A 204 -5.73 -15.66 2.30
N PRO A 205 -5.17 -15.30 3.47
CA PRO A 205 -3.83 -14.74 3.57
C PRO A 205 -2.74 -15.76 3.23
N CYS A 206 -3.00 -17.05 3.48
CA CYS A 206 -2.07 -18.14 3.17
C CYS A 206 -1.94 -18.33 1.67
N ALA A 207 -3.05 -18.35 0.92
CA ALA A 207 -3.00 -18.41 -0.53
C ALA A 207 -2.30 -17.19 -1.12
N LEU A 208 -2.55 -15.98 -0.61
CA LEU A 208 -1.85 -14.78 -1.06
C LEU A 208 -0.33 -14.92 -0.87
N PHE A 209 0.12 -15.35 0.32
CA PHE A 209 1.53 -15.55 0.62
C PHE A 209 2.17 -16.63 -0.28
N LEU A 210 1.50 -17.78 -0.42
CA LEU A 210 1.99 -18.87 -1.25
C LEU A 210 2.07 -18.47 -2.73
N ARG A 211 1.04 -17.77 -3.24
CA ARG A 211 1.03 -17.26 -4.61
C ARG A 211 2.14 -16.25 -4.85
N LEU A 212 2.36 -15.31 -3.93
CA LEU A 212 3.45 -14.35 -4.03
C LEU A 212 4.82 -15.02 -4.10
N ARG A 213 5.06 -16.02 -3.25
CA ARG A 213 6.34 -16.73 -3.19
C ARG A 213 6.61 -17.56 -4.45
N GLN A 214 5.57 -18.01 -5.13
CA GLN A 214 5.66 -18.90 -6.28
C GLN A 214 5.48 -18.19 -7.62
N ALA A 215 4.91 -16.99 -7.64
CA ALA A 215 4.64 -16.25 -8.86
C ALA A 215 5.95 -15.89 -9.57
N ARG A 216 6.14 -16.45 -10.76
CA ARG A 216 7.19 -16.03 -11.69
C ARG A 216 6.58 -15.16 -12.77
N LEU A 217 7.39 -14.26 -13.32
CA LEU A 217 6.96 -13.43 -14.45
C LEU A 217 6.43 -14.29 -15.62
N SER A 218 7.11 -15.40 -15.93
CA SER A 218 6.69 -16.35 -16.97
C SER A 218 5.27 -16.86 -16.76
N ASP A 219 4.92 -17.24 -15.54
CA ASP A 219 3.62 -17.84 -15.24
C ASP A 219 2.49 -16.85 -15.48
N LEU A 220 2.75 -15.56 -15.23
CA LEU A 220 1.80 -14.48 -15.48
C LEU A 220 1.75 -14.06 -16.95
N THR A 221 2.86 -14.12 -17.68
CA THR A 221 2.88 -13.77 -19.11
C THR A 221 2.33 -14.87 -20.01
N ASP A 222 2.43 -16.12 -19.57
CA ASP A 222 2.02 -17.29 -20.35
C ASP A 222 0.52 -17.61 -20.17
N SER A 223 -0.09 -17.13 -19.07
CA SER A 223 -1.49 -17.39 -18.75
C SER A 223 -2.25 -16.14 -18.30
N PRO A 224 -3.25 -15.66 -19.06
CA PRO A 224 -4.10 -14.56 -18.63
C PRO A 224 -4.89 -14.90 -17.35
N GLU A 225 -5.26 -16.17 -17.17
CA GLU A 225 -5.99 -16.61 -15.99
C GLU A 225 -5.12 -16.60 -14.73
N ALA A 226 -3.81 -16.84 -14.85
CA ALA A 226 -2.88 -16.70 -13.73
C ALA A 226 -2.77 -15.24 -13.27
N LEU A 227 -2.66 -14.31 -14.23
CA LEU A 227 -2.65 -12.87 -13.95
C LEU A 227 -3.97 -12.41 -13.30
N LYS A 228 -5.12 -12.80 -13.87
CA LYS A 228 -6.43 -12.48 -13.29
C LYS A 228 -6.56 -12.97 -11.87
N ALA A 229 -6.22 -14.23 -11.64
CA ALA A 229 -6.32 -14.82 -10.32
C ALA A 229 -5.36 -14.15 -9.30
N LEU A 230 -4.18 -13.70 -9.73
CA LEU A 230 -3.31 -12.90 -8.89
C LEU A 230 -3.96 -11.55 -8.54
N LEU A 231 -4.40 -10.78 -9.55
CA LEU A 231 -4.96 -9.44 -9.34
C LEU A 231 -6.25 -9.48 -8.50
N SER A 232 -7.11 -10.47 -8.71
CA SER A 232 -8.33 -10.67 -7.92
C SER A 232 -8.06 -10.95 -6.44
N LEU A 233 -6.90 -11.53 -6.08
CA LEU A 233 -6.53 -11.70 -4.67
C LEU A 233 -6.21 -10.36 -3.97
N TYR A 234 -5.88 -9.32 -4.75
CA TYR A 234 -5.60 -7.99 -4.23
C TYR A 234 -6.76 -7.01 -4.33
N ASP A 235 -7.76 -7.24 -5.20
CA ASP A 235 -9.00 -6.43 -5.27
C ASP A 235 -9.95 -6.75 -4.11
N ARG A 236 -9.54 -6.41 -2.89
CA ARG A 236 -10.36 -6.63 -1.68
C ARG A 236 -11.55 -5.67 -1.57
N GLN A 237 -11.55 -4.57 -2.32
CA GLN A 237 -12.66 -3.62 -2.35
C GLN A 237 -13.80 -4.10 -3.27
N ASN A 238 -13.57 -5.14 -4.09
CA ASN A 238 -14.47 -5.55 -5.17
C ASN A 238 -14.89 -4.34 -6.03
N SER A 239 -13.93 -3.50 -6.40
CA SER A 239 -14.22 -2.30 -7.17
C SER A 239 -14.77 -2.71 -8.53
N PRO A 240 -15.99 -2.31 -8.92
CA PRO A 240 -16.58 -2.76 -10.18
C PRO A 240 -15.75 -2.34 -11.40
N VAL A 241 -15.00 -1.25 -11.27
CA VAL A 241 -14.07 -0.78 -12.31
C VAL A 241 -12.84 -1.69 -12.40
N ILE A 242 -12.18 -1.99 -11.28
CA ILE A 242 -10.97 -2.83 -11.27
C ILE A 242 -11.32 -4.27 -11.60
N SER A 243 -12.33 -4.84 -10.94
CA SER A 243 -12.86 -6.18 -11.25
C SER A 243 -13.26 -6.30 -12.73
N GLY A 244 -13.89 -5.27 -13.30
CA GLY A 244 -14.23 -5.22 -14.73
C GLY A 244 -12.99 -5.22 -15.64
N LEU A 245 -11.95 -4.44 -15.29
CA LEU A 245 -10.68 -4.40 -16.03
C LEU A 245 -9.91 -5.72 -15.93
N ILE A 246 -9.88 -6.36 -14.75
CA ILE A 246 -9.28 -7.68 -14.54
C ILE A 246 -10.01 -8.72 -15.42
N ALA A 247 -11.34 -8.77 -15.35
CA ALA A 247 -12.13 -9.71 -16.15
C ALA A 247 -11.94 -9.51 -17.66
N ALA A 248 -11.71 -8.27 -18.09
CA ALA A 248 -11.52 -7.92 -19.49
C ALA A 248 -10.14 -8.31 -20.06
N VAL A 249 -9.18 -8.76 -19.25
CA VAL A 249 -7.90 -9.28 -19.74
C VAL A 249 -8.16 -10.52 -20.60
N GLU A 250 -7.80 -10.47 -21.87
CA GLU A 250 -8.14 -11.53 -22.81
C GLU A 250 -6.92 -12.30 -23.29
N ALA A 251 -5.83 -11.60 -23.58
CA ALA A 251 -4.59 -12.20 -24.04
C ALA A 251 -3.38 -11.46 -23.50
N ILE A 252 -2.30 -12.20 -23.31
CA ILE A 252 -1.00 -11.67 -22.94
C ILE A 252 0.00 -12.21 -23.97
N THR A 253 0.83 -11.34 -24.49
CA THR A 253 1.93 -11.72 -25.40
C THR A 253 3.22 -11.15 -24.84
N SER A 254 4.22 -12.01 -24.65
CA SER A 254 5.57 -11.61 -24.25
C SER A 254 6.53 -11.94 -25.39
N SER A 255 7.29 -10.95 -25.84
CA SER A 255 8.35 -11.15 -26.83
C SER A 255 9.70 -10.70 -26.26
N PRO A 256 10.77 -11.49 -26.43
CA PRO A 256 12.10 -11.07 -26.01
C PRO A 256 12.58 -9.88 -26.84
N GLY A 257 13.38 -9.02 -26.24
CA GLY A 257 13.99 -7.86 -26.87
C GLY A 257 15.37 -7.55 -26.29
N VAL A 258 16.09 -6.64 -26.94
CA VAL A 258 17.38 -6.14 -26.48
C VAL A 258 17.36 -4.62 -26.57
N THR A 259 17.79 -3.96 -25.51
CA THR A 259 18.01 -2.51 -25.51
C THR A 259 19.48 -2.20 -25.28
N VAL A 260 19.90 -0.99 -25.65
CA VAL A 260 21.27 -0.51 -25.42
C VAL A 260 21.22 0.66 -24.46
N ARG A 261 21.97 0.56 -23.36
CA ARG A 261 22.23 1.66 -22.41
C ARG A 261 23.71 2.02 -22.46
N PHE A 262 24.03 3.27 -22.16
CA PHE A 262 25.41 3.73 -22.10
C PHE A 262 25.78 4.01 -20.65
N TYR A 263 26.79 3.33 -20.14
CA TYR A 263 27.37 3.58 -18.82
C TYR A 263 28.80 4.06 -19.00
N HIS A 264 29.11 5.27 -18.54
CA HIS A 264 30.41 5.93 -18.80
C HIS A 264 30.90 5.80 -20.25
N HIS A 265 30.00 6.02 -21.23
CA HIS A 265 30.27 5.92 -22.67
C HIS A 265 30.54 4.50 -23.22
N LEU A 266 30.43 3.44 -22.41
CA LEU A 266 30.43 2.07 -22.90
C LEU A 266 28.99 1.58 -23.18
N PRO A 267 28.72 1.00 -24.36
CA PRO A 267 27.43 0.41 -24.66
C PRO A 267 27.27 -0.91 -23.90
N LEU A 268 26.19 -1.02 -23.13
CA LEU A 268 25.73 -2.22 -22.46
C LEU A 268 24.42 -2.67 -23.11
N THR A 269 24.43 -3.86 -23.68
CA THR A 269 23.23 -4.53 -24.20
C THR A 269 22.51 -5.21 -23.06
N ILE A 270 21.26 -4.80 -22.81
CA ILE A 270 20.43 -5.33 -21.75
C ILE A 270 19.30 -6.14 -22.41
N PRO A 271 19.21 -7.46 -22.16
CA PRO A 271 18.10 -8.26 -22.64
C PRO A 271 16.83 -7.94 -21.84
N GLY A 272 15.67 -8.21 -22.43
CA GLY A 272 14.41 -7.98 -21.73
C GLY A 272 13.19 -8.46 -22.49
N ARG A 273 12.03 -7.99 -22.05
CA ARG A 273 10.73 -8.39 -22.58
C ARG A 273 9.87 -7.19 -22.93
N HIS A 274 9.23 -7.29 -24.09
CA HIS A 274 8.07 -6.49 -24.43
C HIS A 274 6.83 -7.30 -24.07
N ILE A 275 6.10 -6.84 -23.05
CA ILE A 275 4.88 -7.48 -22.58
C ILE A 275 3.71 -6.65 -23.08
N THR A 276 2.80 -7.30 -23.82
CA THR A 276 1.53 -6.69 -24.19
C THR A 276 0.36 -7.42 -23.57
N VAL A 277 -0.51 -6.67 -22.89
CA VAL A 277 -1.82 -7.14 -22.43
C VAL A 277 -2.91 -6.60 -23.36
N THR A 278 -3.79 -7.48 -23.81
CA THR A 278 -4.95 -7.15 -24.66
C THR A 278 -6.23 -7.27 -23.85
N LEU A 279 -7.00 -6.18 -23.83
CA LEU A 279 -8.30 -6.08 -23.20
C LEU A 279 -9.43 -6.34 -24.21
N ALA A 280 -10.56 -6.85 -23.73
CA ALA A 280 -11.75 -7.07 -24.55
C ALA A 280 -12.31 -5.77 -25.16
N GLN A 281 -13.09 -5.87 -26.25
CA GLN A 281 -13.55 -4.69 -27.00
C GLN A 281 -14.49 -3.76 -26.21
N HIS A 282 -15.23 -4.29 -25.23
CA HIS A 282 -16.19 -3.52 -24.42
C HIS A 282 -15.65 -3.16 -23.03
N THR A 283 -14.34 -3.01 -22.91
CA THR A 283 -13.70 -2.71 -21.63
C THR A 283 -14.05 -1.31 -21.13
N PRO A 284 -14.28 -1.12 -19.81
CA PRO A 284 -14.48 0.22 -19.26
C PRO A 284 -13.28 1.13 -19.55
N VAL A 285 -13.55 2.35 -20.05
CA VAL A 285 -12.50 3.35 -20.31
C VAL A 285 -11.95 3.94 -19.01
N ALA A 286 -12.77 4.00 -17.96
CA ALA A 286 -12.38 4.51 -16.66
C ALA A 286 -11.38 3.56 -15.98
N GLY A 287 -10.32 4.10 -15.39
CA GLY A 287 -9.34 3.33 -14.62
C GLY A 287 -8.27 2.62 -15.45
N THR A 288 -8.30 2.69 -16.79
CA THR A 288 -7.33 2.04 -17.68
C THR A 288 -5.90 2.51 -17.44
N ALA A 289 -5.67 3.80 -17.24
CA ALA A 289 -4.34 4.35 -16.96
C ALA A 289 -3.77 3.82 -15.62
N PHE A 290 -4.59 3.82 -14.57
CA PHE A 290 -4.20 3.24 -13.28
C PHE A 290 -3.92 1.74 -13.40
N PHE A 291 -4.79 1.01 -14.10
CA PHE A 291 -4.61 -0.43 -14.33
C PHE A 291 -3.36 -0.73 -15.14
N ALA A 292 -3.03 0.11 -16.12
CA ALA A 292 -1.79 0.00 -16.88
C ALA A 292 -0.55 0.20 -15.99
N ALA A 293 -0.56 1.23 -15.15
CA ALA A 293 0.52 1.49 -14.20
C ALA A 293 0.66 0.35 -13.16
N LEU A 294 -0.47 -0.22 -12.71
CA LEU A 294 -0.49 -1.38 -11.82
C LEU A 294 0.17 -2.59 -12.47
N LEU A 295 -0.20 -2.92 -13.71
CA LEU A 295 0.38 -4.04 -14.46
C LEU A 295 1.88 -3.82 -14.74
N GLU A 296 2.27 -2.61 -15.14
CA GLU A 296 3.69 -2.26 -15.30
C GLU A 296 4.46 -2.53 -14.01
N ALA A 297 3.97 -2.04 -12.86
CA ALA A 297 4.60 -2.26 -11.56
C ALA A 297 4.67 -3.75 -11.18
N VAL A 298 3.63 -4.54 -11.45
CA VAL A 298 3.65 -6.01 -11.24
C VAL A 298 4.79 -6.65 -12.02
N PHE A 299 4.86 -6.37 -13.31
CA PHE A 299 5.83 -7.02 -14.18
C PHE A 299 7.26 -6.58 -13.87
N THR A 300 7.48 -5.31 -13.51
CA THR A 300 8.80 -4.81 -13.08
C THR A 300 9.23 -5.39 -11.73
N VAL A 301 8.31 -5.62 -10.79
CA VAL A 301 8.68 -6.23 -9.49
C VAL A 301 9.01 -7.72 -9.64
N LEU A 302 8.46 -8.39 -10.65
CA LEU A 302 8.68 -9.81 -10.90
C LEU A 302 9.78 -10.08 -11.95
N SER A 303 10.35 -9.04 -12.56
CA SER A 303 11.48 -9.18 -13.48
C SER A 303 12.80 -9.34 -12.73
N ASP A 304 13.76 -9.97 -13.38
CA ASP A 304 15.11 -10.10 -12.84
C ASP A 304 15.85 -8.74 -12.86
N ASP A 305 16.82 -8.56 -11.95
CA ASP A 305 17.56 -7.30 -11.76
C ASP A 305 18.28 -6.78 -13.03
N HIS A 306 18.53 -7.68 -13.99
CA HIS A 306 19.25 -7.38 -15.24
C HIS A 306 18.36 -7.48 -16.48
N GLU A 307 17.04 -7.53 -16.29
CA GLU A 307 16.07 -7.61 -17.37
C GLU A 307 15.32 -6.28 -17.51
N PHE A 308 15.16 -5.80 -18.75
CA PHE A 308 14.23 -4.69 -18.97
C PHE A 308 12.81 -5.19 -19.21
N ILE A 309 11.83 -4.43 -18.76
CA ILE A 309 10.41 -4.62 -19.07
C ILE A 309 9.90 -3.39 -19.82
N GLN A 310 9.23 -3.63 -20.94
CA GLN A 310 8.43 -2.61 -21.61
C GLN A 310 6.99 -3.08 -21.75
N PHE A 311 6.08 -2.38 -21.09
CA PHE A 311 4.68 -2.75 -21.02
C PHE A 311 3.83 -1.99 -22.04
N THR A 312 2.90 -2.69 -22.69
CA THR A 312 1.89 -2.10 -23.58
C THR A 312 0.51 -2.65 -23.22
N LEU A 313 -0.48 -1.77 -23.15
CA LEU A 313 -1.89 -2.14 -23.00
C LEU A 313 -2.63 -1.78 -24.28
N ARG A 314 -3.40 -2.72 -24.85
CA ARG A 314 -4.21 -2.49 -26.05
C ARG A 314 -5.64 -2.96 -25.86
N CYS A 315 -6.57 -2.37 -26.58
CA CYS A 315 -7.93 -2.88 -26.70
C CYS A 315 -8.03 -3.77 -27.95
N ARG A 316 -8.87 -4.81 -27.90
CA ARG A 316 -9.16 -5.64 -29.07
C ARG A 316 -9.75 -4.78 -30.19
N ASN A 317 -9.24 -4.98 -31.41
CA ASN A 317 -9.65 -4.31 -32.64
C ASN A 317 -9.38 -2.80 -32.70
N ASP A 318 -8.69 -2.24 -31.69
CA ASP A 318 -8.21 -0.87 -31.73
C ASP A 318 -6.79 -0.83 -32.30
N SER A 319 -6.52 0.09 -33.23
CA SER A 319 -5.22 0.19 -33.88
C SER A 319 -4.18 0.89 -33.00
N GLY A 320 -4.63 1.63 -31.99
CA GLY A 320 -3.79 2.32 -31.02
C GLY A 320 -3.56 1.53 -29.73
N ALA A 321 -2.37 1.71 -29.13
CA ALA A 321 -2.15 1.29 -27.75
C ALA A 321 -2.90 2.23 -26.80
N LEU A 322 -3.65 1.67 -25.85
CA LEU A 322 -4.27 2.42 -24.76
C LEU A 322 -3.21 2.99 -23.81
N TYR A 323 -2.10 2.25 -23.66
CA TYR A 323 -0.94 2.66 -22.88
C TYR A 323 0.30 2.04 -23.51
N HIS A 324 1.37 2.82 -23.58
CA HIS A 324 2.70 2.33 -23.92
C HIS A 324 3.69 2.90 -22.91
N GLY A 325 4.21 2.02 -22.07
CA GLY A 325 5.11 2.37 -20.99
C GLY A 325 6.53 2.61 -21.47
N PRO A 326 7.32 3.38 -20.71
CA PRO A 326 8.75 3.47 -20.95
C PRO A 326 9.42 2.11 -20.66
N LEU A 327 10.67 1.98 -21.10
CA LEU A 327 11.50 0.85 -20.74
C LEU A 327 11.91 0.97 -19.27
N ARG A 328 11.61 -0.04 -18.46
CA ARG A 328 11.93 -0.12 -17.03
C ARG A 328 12.97 -1.19 -16.76
N ILE A 329 13.86 -0.95 -15.80
CA ILE A 329 14.81 -1.93 -15.27
C ILE A 329 14.63 -1.89 -13.74
N ALA A 330 14.59 -3.04 -13.08
CA ALA A 330 14.30 -3.13 -11.65
C ALA A 330 15.29 -2.30 -10.78
N ASP A 331 16.54 -2.18 -11.23
CA ASP A 331 17.62 -1.42 -10.57
C ASP A 331 17.59 0.11 -10.79
N GLU A 332 16.66 0.67 -11.58
CA GLU A 332 16.53 2.14 -11.70
C GLU A 332 15.68 2.70 -10.54
N PRO A 333 16.26 3.43 -9.57
CA PRO A 333 15.47 4.14 -8.57
C PRO A 333 14.68 5.28 -9.24
N PHE A 334 13.41 5.42 -8.84
CA PHE A 334 12.56 6.56 -9.19
C PHE A 334 13.13 7.89 -8.68
#